data_AF-A0A6P2GR78-F1
#
_entry.id   AF-A0A6P2GR78-F1
#
_cell.length_a   1.000
_cell.length_b   1.000
_cell.length_c   1.000
_cell.angle_alpha   90.00
_cell.angle_beta   90.00
_cell.angle_gamma   90.00
#
_symmetry.space_group_name_H-M   'P 1'
#
loop_
_entity.id
_entity.type
_entity.pdbx_description
1 polymer ?
#
loop_
_entity_poly.entity_id
_entity_poly.type
_entity_poly.pdbx_seq_one_letter_code
_entity_poly.pdbx_strand_id
1 'polypeptide(L)'
;MDLIHYVRGWKGTHFYANGRMIIGEMRQAYDLESVLQCFAESCAVDDFRAHCYRTIDSPFFPVHMRLKLEHIHPMFRHITAASDDSNFLFPCSHMLQWFEAQPEHPSSVRDQIQAEGVAKMCDVCPRFAPDHFGLNPKKRTP
;
A
#
# COMPACT_ATOMS: atom_id res chain seq x y z
N MET A 1 3.65 20.27 6.64
CA MET A 1 5.04 20.52 7.13
C MET A 1 5.05 19.85 8.48
N ASP A 2 5.46 18.60 8.48
CA ASP A 2 5.10 17.69 9.56
C ASP A 2 6.26 17.60 10.55
N LEU A 3 5.96 17.25 11.80
CA LEU A 3 6.96 17.20 12.87
C LEU A 3 8.18 16.33 12.48
N ILE A 4 7.95 15.27 11.72
CA ILE A 4 8.98 14.34 11.23
C ILE A 4 9.93 15.01 10.25
N HIS A 5 9.39 15.81 9.34
CA HIS A 5 10.20 16.60 8.41
C HIS A 5 11.15 17.55 9.17
N TYR A 6 10.65 18.13 10.26
CA TYR A 6 11.40 19.05 11.12
C TYR A 6 12.50 18.33 11.93
N VAL A 7 12.19 17.22 12.59
CA VAL A 7 13.16 16.49 13.43
C VAL A 7 14.16 15.64 12.64
N ARG A 8 13.93 15.41 11.33
CA ARG A 8 14.89 14.72 10.44
C ARG A 8 16.23 15.43 10.33
N GLY A 9 16.26 16.76 10.45
CA GLY A 9 17.49 17.55 10.38
C GLY A 9 18.37 17.48 11.64
N TRP A 10 17.86 16.89 12.72
CA TRP A 10 18.56 16.84 13.99
C TRP A 10 19.54 15.67 14.04
N LYS A 11 20.77 15.94 14.45
CA LYS A 11 21.78 14.89 14.64
C LYS A 11 21.39 14.02 15.83
N GLY A 12 21.40 12.70 15.64
CA GLY A 12 21.15 11.72 16.71
C GLY A 12 19.67 11.39 16.95
N THR A 13 18.75 11.77 16.06
CA THR A 13 17.34 11.36 16.17
C THR A 13 17.17 9.92 15.69
N HIS A 14 16.72 9.05 16.60
CA HIS A 14 16.31 7.68 16.27
C HIS A 14 14.79 7.57 16.36
N PHE A 15 14.20 6.93 15.36
CA PHE A 15 12.78 6.62 15.36
C PHE A 15 12.60 5.14 15.63
N TYR A 16 11.62 4.81 16.46
CA TYR A 16 11.29 3.45 16.80
C TYR A 16 9.80 3.23 16.54
N ALA A 17 9.47 2.15 15.86
CA ALA A 17 8.10 1.68 15.71
C ALA A 17 8.09 0.15 15.75
N ASN A 18 7.04 -0.46 16.31
CA ASN A 18 6.92 -1.91 16.45
C ASN A 18 8.16 -2.59 17.07
N GLY A 19 8.82 -1.92 18.04
CA GLY A 19 10.00 -2.46 18.73
C GLY A 19 11.30 -2.48 17.89
N ARG A 20 11.30 -1.94 16.68
CA ARG A 20 12.50 -1.81 15.82
C ARG A 20 12.90 -0.35 15.61
N MET A 21 14.20 -0.11 15.48
CA MET A 21 14.73 1.18 15.04
C MET A 21 14.47 1.32 13.53
N ILE A 22 13.75 2.38 13.16
CA ILE A 22 13.29 2.67 11.80
C ILE A 22 14.30 3.53 11.04
N ILE A 23 14.99 4.43 11.73
CA ILE A 23 15.86 5.42 11.10
C ILE A 23 17.33 5.14 11.45
N GLY A 24 18.01 4.51 10.49
CA GLY A 24 19.47 4.50 10.34
C GLY A 24 19.93 5.11 9.01
N GLU A 25 19.05 5.18 8.00
CA GLU A 25 19.33 5.69 6.65
C GLU A 25 18.26 6.68 6.16
N MET A 26 18.67 7.64 5.30
CA MET A 26 17.81 8.75 4.84
C MET A 26 16.56 8.28 4.07
N ARG A 27 16.63 7.15 3.37
CA ARG A 27 15.52 6.60 2.57
C ARG A 27 14.33 6.20 3.44
N GLN A 28 14.58 5.54 4.58
CA GLN A 28 13.55 5.06 5.50
C GLN A 28 12.74 6.22 6.11
N ALA A 29 13.35 7.40 6.25
CA ALA A 29 12.67 8.59 6.75
C ALA A 29 11.59 9.09 5.78
N TYR A 30 11.84 9.05 4.47
CA TYR A 30 10.85 9.45 3.47
C TYR A 30 9.68 8.46 3.40
N ASP A 31 9.99 7.16 3.43
CA ASP A 31 8.97 6.12 3.44
C ASP A 31 8.09 6.27 4.69
N LEU A 32 8.69 6.45 5.88
CA LEU A 32 7.98 6.71 7.12
C LEU A 32 7.11 7.98 7.08
N GLU A 33 7.66 9.09 6.58
CA GLU A 33 6.94 10.35 6.42
C GLU A 33 5.70 10.16 5.52
N SER A 34 5.87 9.48 4.39
CA SER A 34 4.77 9.21 3.44
C SER A 34 3.66 8.32 4.02
N VAL A 35 4.02 7.30 4.80
CA VAL A 35 3.06 6.42 5.48
C VAL A 35 2.29 7.17 6.55
N LEU A 36 2.97 8.03 7.32
CA LEU A 36 2.33 8.79 8.39
C LEU A 36 1.45 9.91 7.85
N GLN A 37 1.86 10.56 6.75
CA GLN A 37 1.03 11.50 6.03
C GLN A 37 -0.23 10.81 5.47
N CYS A 38 -0.09 9.65 4.84
CA CYS A 38 -1.22 8.84 4.37
C CYS A 38 -2.16 8.44 5.53
N PHE A 39 -1.61 8.12 6.70
CA PHE A 39 -2.42 7.83 7.88
C PHE A 39 -3.18 9.07 8.36
N ALA A 40 -2.53 10.23 8.45
CA ALA A 40 -3.17 11.48 8.85
C ALA A 40 -4.30 11.87 7.89
N GLU A 41 -4.10 11.75 6.57
CA GLU A 41 -5.13 11.97 5.56
C GLU A 41 -6.31 11.02 5.74
N SER A 42 -6.03 9.74 5.99
CA SER A 42 -7.09 8.78 6.25
C SER A 42 -7.91 9.14 7.50
N CYS A 43 -7.30 9.79 8.51
CA CYS A 43 -8.00 10.23 9.72
C CYS A 43 -8.93 11.43 9.49
N ALA A 44 -8.76 12.17 8.39
CA ALA A 44 -9.62 13.28 8.01
C ALA A 44 -10.92 12.83 7.31
N VAL A 45 -11.04 11.54 6.98
CA VAL A 45 -12.22 10.96 6.31
C VAL A 45 -13.08 10.19 7.32
N ASP A 46 -14.41 10.30 7.22
CA ASP A 46 -15.36 9.63 8.12
C ASP A 46 -15.20 8.10 8.11
N ASP A 47 -15.15 7.49 6.92
CA ASP A 47 -14.84 6.08 6.74
C ASP A 47 -13.45 5.92 6.14
N PHE A 48 -12.50 5.52 6.98
CA PHE A 48 -11.12 5.27 6.56
C PHE A 48 -11.01 4.18 5.49
N ARG A 49 -11.97 3.25 5.41
CA ARG A 49 -11.95 2.17 4.41
C ARG A 49 -12.06 2.73 2.99
N ALA A 50 -12.76 3.85 2.81
CA ALA A 50 -12.84 4.53 1.53
C ALA A 50 -11.49 5.13 1.08
N HIS A 51 -10.64 5.51 2.04
CA HIS A 51 -9.30 6.01 1.77
C HIS A 51 -8.28 4.87 1.59
N CYS A 52 -8.31 3.90 2.49
CA CYS A 52 -7.31 2.85 2.60
C CYS A 52 -7.55 1.68 1.64
N TYR A 53 -8.79 1.30 1.35
CA TYR A 53 -9.05 0.10 0.54
C TYR A 53 -9.24 0.44 -0.93
N ARG A 54 -8.78 -0.47 -1.78
CA ARG A 54 -8.96 -0.39 -3.23
C ARG A 54 -9.48 -1.70 -3.76
N THR A 55 -10.35 -1.66 -4.74
CA THR A 55 -10.82 -2.85 -5.42
C THR A 55 -9.92 -3.12 -6.63
N ILE A 56 -9.51 -4.38 -6.82
CA ILE A 56 -8.60 -4.80 -7.90
C ILE A 56 -9.16 -6.04 -8.60
N ASP A 57 -8.82 -6.23 -9.86
CA ASP A 57 -9.30 -7.37 -10.65
C ASP A 57 -8.56 -8.66 -10.33
N SER A 58 -7.24 -8.54 -10.10
CA SER A 58 -6.34 -9.63 -9.80
C SER A 58 -5.18 -9.12 -8.93
N PRO A 59 -4.76 -9.87 -7.90
CA PRO A 59 -3.53 -9.57 -7.15
C PRO A 59 -2.26 -9.94 -7.93
N PHE A 60 -2.39 -10.84 -8.90
CA PHE A 60 -1.32 -11.25 -9.81
C PHE A 60 -1.32 -10.33 -11.02
N PHE A 61 -0.15 -9.96 -11.53
CA PHE A 61 -0.03 -9.08 -12.68
C PHE A 61 -0.85 -9.59 -13.88
N PRO A 62 -1.78 -8.80 -14.46
CA PRO A 62 -2.26 -9.08 -15.79
C PRO A 62 -1.19 -8.62 -16.79
N VAL A 63 -0.41 -9.56 -17.33
CA VAL A 63 0.53 -9.37 -18.45
C VAL A 63 -0.16 -8.77 -19.71
N HIS A 64 -1.48 -8.66 -19.73
CA HIS A 64 -2.27 -8.24 -20.88
C HIS A 64 -2.13 -6.73 -21.19
N MET A 65 -1.56 -5.94 -20.28
CA MET A 65 -1.26 -4.52 -20.52
C MET A 65 0.09 -4.23 -21.19
N ARG A 66 0.82 -5.24 -21.67
CA ARG A 66 1.95 -5.00 -22.60
C ARG A 66 1.56 -4.93 -24.08
N LEU A 67 0.34 -5.31 -24.47
CA LEU A 67 -0.01 -5.47 -25.88
C LEU A 67 -0.90 -4.36 -26.49
N LYS A 68 -1.27 -3.31 -25.74
CA LYS A 68 -2.10 -2.21 -26.29
C LYS A 68 -1.72 -0.77 -25.94
N LEU A 69 -0.63 -0.50 -25.23
CA LEU A 69 -0.32 0.85 -24.75
C LEU A 69 1.09 1.28 -25.15
N GLU A 70 1.22 1.85 -26.34
CA GLU A 70 2.40 2.62 -26.73
C GLU A 70 2.50 3.98 -26.00
N HIS A 71 1.54 4.37 -25.15
CA HIS A 71 1.45 5.77 -24.68
C HIS A 71 1.01 6.00 -23.22
N ILE A 72 1.13 5.02 -22.31
CA ILE A 72 0.80 5.30 -20.90
C ILE A 72 2.05 5.63 -20.07
N HIS A 73 2.14 6.91 -19.75
CA HIS A 73 3.06 7.53 -18.81
C HIS A 73 3.11 6.72 -17.49
N PRO A 74 4.27 6.55 -16.84
CA PRO A 74 4.43 5.85 -15.55
C PRO A 74 3.54 6.39 -14.39
N MET A 75 2.84 7.50 -14.61
CA MET A 75 1.92 8.15 -13.67
C MET A 75 0.53 7.51 -13.59
N PHE A 76 0.21 6.53 -14.45
CA PHE A 76 -1.15 5.99 -14.60
C PHE A 76 -1.33 4.54 -14.11
N ARG A 77 -0.46 4.04 -13.24
CA ARG A 77 -0.64 2.71 -12.60
C ARG A 77 -1.94 2.59 -11.78
N HIS A 78 -2.66 3.68 -11.55
CA HIS A 78 -3.83 3.75 -10.68
C HIS A 78 -5.17 3.67 -11.42
N ILE A 79 -5.20 3.71 -12.76
CA ILE A 79 -6.47 3.69 -13.54
C ILE A 79 -7.08 2.28 -13.61
N THR A 80 -6.32 1.23 -13.31
CA THR A 80 -6.80 -0.17 -13.34
C THR A 80 -7.64 -0.58 -12.11
N ALA A 81 -7.83 0.29 -11.12
CA ALA A 81 -8.67 0.00 -9.95
C ALA A 81 -10.18 0.17 -10.19
N ALA A 82 -10.59 0.53 -11.42
CA ALA A 82 -11.98 0.78 -11.80
C ALA A 82 -12.38 -0.04 -13.05
N SER A 83 -12.08 -1.34 -13.07
CA SER A 83 -12.80 -2.23 -13.98
C SER A 83 -14.15 -2.60 -13.36
N ASP A 84 -15.19 -2.78 -14.20
CA ASP A 84 -16.52 -3.23 -13.79
C ASP A 84 -16.46 -4.60 -13.06
N ASP A 85 -15.36 -5.32 -13.21
CA ASP A 85 -15.15 -6.66 -12.69
C ASP A 85 -14.30 -6.77 -11.43
N SER A 86 -14.13 -5.68 -10.68
CA SER A 86 -13.30 -5.63 -9.48
C SER A 86 -13.54 -6.76 -8.44
N ASN A 87 -12.75 -7.84 -8.55
CA ASN A 87 -12.99 -9.12 -7.87
C ASN A 87 -12.41 -9.19 -6.46
N PHE A 88 -11.36 -8.42 -6.17
CA PHE A 88 -10.65 -8.45 -4.91
C PHE A 88 -10.65 -7.09 -4.22
N LEU A 89 -10.58 -7.14 -2.89
CA LEU A 89 -10.35 -5.99 -2.03
C LEU A 89 -8.88 -6.00 -1.60
N PHE A 90 -8.18 -4.91 -1.89
CA PHE A 90 -6.81 -4.65 -1.49
C PHE A 90 -6.78 -3.71 -0.28
N PRO A 91 -6.03 -4.04 0.80
CA PRO A 91 -6.16 -3.37 2.10
C PRO A 91 -5.36 -2.07 2.24
N CYS A 92 -4.50 -1.71 1.28
CA CYS A 92 -3.65 -0.52 1.40
C CYS A 92 -3.48 0.20 0.05
N SER A 93 -4.19 1.31 -0.13
CA SER A 93 -4.16 2.15 -1.34
C SER A 93 -2.78 2.76 -1.59
N HIS A 94 -2.08 3.16 -0.53
CA HIS A 94 -0.74 3.71 -0.59
C HIS A 94 0.26 2.70 -1.18
N MET A 95 0.24 1.46 -0.67
CA MET A 95 1.16 0.40 -1.08
C MET A 95 0.86 -0.17 -2.47
N LEU A 96 -0.40 -0.13 -2.91
CA LEU A 96 -0.89 -0.80 -4.11
C LEU A 96 -0.03 -0.53 -5.36
N GLN A 97 0.48 0.69 -5.52
CA GLN A 97 1.26 1.08 -6.70
C GLN A 97 2.61 0.35 -6.85
N TRP A 98 3.08 -0.31 -5.78
CA TRP A 98 4.32 -1.06 -5.72
C TRP A 98 4.12 -2.56 -5.48
N PHE A 99 2.89 -3.01 -5.25
CA PHE A 99 2.61 -4.40 -4.93
C PHE A 99 2.38 -5.23 -6.20
N GLU A 100 3.03 -6.38 -6.28
CA GLU A 100 2.82 -7.41 -7.31
C GLU A 100 2.94 -8.78 -6.65
N ALA A 101 1.84 -9.56 -6.63
CA ALA A 101 1.89 -10.91 -6.13
C ALA A 101 2.57 -11.85 -7.13
N GLN A 102 3.39 -12.75 -6.62
CA GLN A 102 4.07 -13.80 -7.38
C GLN A 102 3.17 -15.06 -7.41
N PRO A 103 2.73 -15.52 -8.60
CA PRO A 103 1.81 -16.66 -8.73
C PRO A 103 2.39 -18.00 -8.22
N GLU A 104 3.69 -18.21 -8.43
CA GLU A 104 4.39 -19.46 -8.09
C GLU A 104 5.04 -19.42 -6.70
N HIS A 105 4.77 -18.36 -5.93
CA HIS A 105 5.40 -18.19 -4.62
C HIS A 105 4.75 -19.12 -3.58
N PRO A 106 5.55 -19.79 -2.71
CA PRO A 106 5.03 -20.77 -1.76
C PRO A 106 4.11 -20.16 -0.68
N SER A 107 4.28 -18.87 -0.38
CA SER A 107 3.42 -18.16 0.57
C SER A 107 2.18 -17.57 -0.08
N SER A 108 1.11 -17.46 0.70
CA SER A 108 -0.16 -16.87 0.26
C SER A 108 0.00 -15.41 -0.18
N VAL A 109 -0.92 -14.91 -1.02
CA VAL A 109 -0.94 -13.50 -1.42
C VAL A 109 -1.02 -12.57 -0.21
N ARG A 110 -1.77 -12.95 0.84
CA ARG A 110 -1.83 -12.22 2.11
C ARG A 110 -0.45 -12.05 2.74
N ASP A 111 0.33 -13.13 2.79
CA ASP A 111 1.67 -13.08 3.40
C ASP A 111 2.64 -12.27 2.54
N GLN A 112 2.48 -12.31 1.21
CA GLN A 112 3.22 -11.44 0.29
C GLN A 112 2.86 -9.96 0.50
N ILE A 113 1.58 -9.62 0.72
CA ILE A 113 1.12 -8.27 1.07
C ILE A 113 1.77 -7.82 2.39
N GLN A 114 1.80 -8.70 3.39
CA GLN A 114 2.44 -8.40 4.67
C GLN A 114 3.95 -8.16 4.50
N ALA A 115 4.64 -9.02 3.74
CA ALA A 115 6.07 -8.88 3.47
C ALA A 115 6.39 -7.57 2.75
N GLU A 116 5.62 -7.22 1.72
CA GLU A 116 5.77 -5.95 1.00
C GLU A 116 5.45 -4.76 1.91
N GLY A 117 4.46 -4.90 2.80
CA GLY A 117 4.11 -3.88 3.79
C GLY A 117 5.28 -3.55 4.72
N VAL A 118 6.02 -4.57 5.16
CA VAL A 118 7.25 -4.38 5.97
C VAL A 118 8.37 -3.73 5.16
N ALA A 119 8.53 -4.13 3.89
CA ALA A 119 9.53 -3.57 2.99
C ALA A 119 9.28 -2.08 2.64
N LYS A 120 8.01 -1.66 2.64
CA LYS A 120 7.54 -0.30 2.33
C LYS A 120 7.15 0.52 3.56
N MET A 121 7.50 0.06 4.77
CA MET A 121 7.16 0.74 6.04
C MET A 121 5.65 0.91 6.33
N CYS A 122 4.78 0.27 5.54
CA CYS A 122 3.34 0.34 5.71
C CYS A 122 2.90 -0.40 6.99
N ASP A 123 3.70 -1.33 7.51
CA ASP A 123 3.48 -2.00 8.79
C ASP A 123 3.48 -1.05 10.01
N VAL A 124 4.02 0.16 9.86
CA VAL A 124 3.98 1.20 10.88
C VAL A 124 2.60 1.88 10.95
N CYS A 125 1.83 1.84 9.86
CA CYS A 125 0.50 2.44 9.83
C CYS A 125 -0.48 1.64 10.71
N PRO A 126 -1.16 2.27 11.69
CA PRO A 126 -2.14 1.58 12.54
C PRO A 126 -3.34 0.98 11.78
N ARG A 127 -3.56 1.39 10.53
CA ARG A 127 -4.65 0.92 9.66
C ARG A 127 -4.21 -0.13 8.66
N PHE A 128 -2.93 -0.52 8.66
CA PHE A 128 -2.43 -1.58 7.79
C PHE A 128 -2.91 -2.94 8.29
N ALA A 129 -3.87 -3.52 7.58
CA ALA A 129 -4.52 -4.79 7.92
C ALA A 129 -4.47 -5.75 6.72
N PRO A 130 -3.38 -6.53 6.55
CA PRO A 130 -3.25 -7.48 5.43
C PRO A 130 -4.36 -8.55 5.43
N ASP A 131 -4.95 -8.83 6.60
CA ASP A 131 -6.06 -9.78 6.78
C ASP A 131 -7.34 -9.41 6.02
N HIS A 132 -7.49 -8.14 5.62
CA HIS A 132 -8.66 -7.69 4.87
C HIS A 132 -8.54 -7.92 3.37
N PHE A 133 -7.43 -8.50 2.91
CA PHE A 133 -7.30 -8.96 1.54
C PHE A 133 -8.25 -10.14 1.27
N GLY A 134 -9.03 -10.06 0.19
CA GLY A 134 -9.92 -11.15 -0.21
C GLY A 134 -10.89 -10.76 -1.32
N LEU A 135 -11.90 -11.60 -1.56
CA LEU A 135 -12.93 -11.31 -2.56
C LEU A 135 -13.76 -10.08 -2.17
N ASN A 136 -14.05 -9.24 -3.16
CA ASN A 136 -14.86 -8.03 -3.00
C ASN A 136 -16.24 -8.40 -2.41
N PRO A 137 -16.61 -7.87 -1.23
CA PRO A 137 -17.86 -8.22 -0.57
C PRO A 137 -19.10 -7.88 -1.40
N LYS A 138 -19.02 -6.89 -2.30
CA LYS A 138 -20.14 -6.51 -3.18
C LYS A 138 -20.46 -7.57 -4.24
N LYS A 139 -19.52 -8.47 -4.57
CA LYS A 139 -19.72 -9.59 -5.50
C LYS A 139 -20.11 -10.91 -4.80
N ARG A 140 -20.34 -10.90 -3.48
CA ARG A 140 -20.77 -12.10 -2.72
C ARG A 140 -22.30 -12.33 -2.71
N THR A 141 -23.08 -11.53 -3.45
CA THR A 141 -24.51 -11.77 -3.60
C THR A 141 -24.76 -12.61 -4.86
N PRO A 142 -25.55 -13.71 -4.76
CA PRO A 142 -25.83 -14.61 -5.88
C PRO A 142 -26.71 -13.98 -6.96
#